data_AF-A0A412K536-F1
#
_entry.id   AF-A0A412K536-F1
#
_cell.length_a   1.000
_cell.length_b   1.000
_cell.length_c   1.000
_cell.angle_alpha   90.00
_cell.angle_beta   90.00
_cell.angle_gamma   90.00
#
_symmetry.space_group_name_H-M   'P 1'
#
loop_
_entity.id
_entity.type
_entity.pdbx_description
1 polymer ?
#
loop_
_entity_poly.entity_id
_entity_poly.type
_entity_poly.pdbx_seq_one_letter_code
_entity_poly.pdbx_strand_id
1 'polypeptide(L)'
;MGRRFFILSFNYTVPQPDKIDSSLSDFRIACWRNVHGRLGKDHIIFGIDMNQLPNQQKSNPAVLQFTKTYRVLRQSGDTSVKEESVGLLEPYRIGENFNTIKVYGHSLGQADYSYFKAIFDRIDLYGSNTKLLFYFPSDHPYIKDGLYQQITGLLTAYGESMPDRSRGDNLMHKMLLEGRLALSELIVPDLES
;
A
#
# COMPACT_ATOMS: atom_id res chain seq x y z
N MET A 1 -11.16 -23.60 4.61
CA MET A 1 -9.88 -23.04 4.10
C MET A 1 -9.32 -22.10 5.15
N GLY A 2 -8.03 -22.20 5.51
CA GLY A 2 -7.43 -21.28 6.49
C GLY A 2 -7.22 -19.88 5.92
N ARG A 3 -7.07 -18.88 6.80
CA ARG A 3 -6.76 -17.50 6.40
C ARG A 3 -5.41 -17.46 5.67
N ARG A 4 -5.38 -16.79 4.52
CA ARG A 4 -4.17 -16.51 3.73
C ARG A 4 -3.85 -15.04 3.85
N PHE A 5 -2.56 -14.71 3.86
CA PHE A 5 -2.10 -13.34 3.97
C PHE A 5 -1.36 -12.92 2.71
N PHE A 6 -1.63 -11.70 2.26
CA PHE A 6 -0.99 -11.09 1.11
C PHE A 6 -0.32 -9.83 1.62
N ILE A 7 1.00 -9.75 1.46
CA ILE A 7 1.82 -8.70 2.05
C ILE A 7 2.38 -7.83 0.94
N LEU A 8 2.12 -6.53 1.05
CA LEU A 8 2.71 -5.49 0.23
C LEU A 8 3.72 -4.73 1.08
N SER A 9 5.01 -4.91 0.80
CA SER A 9 6.09 -4.14 1.41
C SER A 9 6.43 -2.95 0.52
N PHE A 10 6.38 -1.75 1.11
CA PHE A 10 6.82 -0.51 0.47
C PHE A 10 8.28 -0.16 0.84
N ASN A 11 8.91 -0.96 1.71
CA ASN A 11 10.31 -0.79 2.06
C ASN A 11 11.22 -1.30 0.95
N TYR A 12 12.32 -0.57 0.72
CA TYR A 12 13.39 -1.03 -0.16
C TYR A 12 14.26 -2.11 0.51
N THR A 13 14.35 -2.08 1.83
CA THR A 13 15.00 -3.14 2.61
C THR A 13 14.08 -4.34 2.71
N VAL A 14 14.67 -5.52 2.82
CA VAL A 14 13.92 -6.75 3.06
C VAL A 14 14.22 -7.18 4.47
N PRO A 15 13.36 -6.83 5.44
CA PRO A 15 13.54 -7.26 6.83
C PRO A 15 13.37 -8.77 7.01
N GLN A 16 12.97 -9.49 5.96
CA GLN A 16 12.88 -10.95 5.94
C GLN A 16 14.10 -11.58 5.23
N PRO A 17 14.69 -12.66 5.75
CA PRO A 17 15.69 -13.43 5.02
C PRO A 17 15.09 -14.07 3.74
N ASP A 18 15.96 -14.43 2.78
CA ASP A 18 15.58 -14.99 1.46
C ASP A 18 14.70 -16.25 1.51
N LYS A 19 14.63 -16.88 2.67
CA LYS A 19 13.70 -17.97 2.98
C LYS A 19 12.74 -17.45 4.03
N ILE A 20 11.44 -17.58 3.77
CA ILE A 20 10.43 -17.43 4.82
C ILE A 20 10.85 -18.37 5.95
N ASP A 21 11.24 -17.80 7.09
CA ASP A 21 11.62 -18.58 8.26
C ASP A 21 10.52 -19.61 8.53
N SER A 22 10.90 -20.84 8.85
CA SER A 22 10.01 -21.88 9.35
C SER A 22 9.07 -21.38 10.46
N SER A 23 9.47 -20.39 11.26
CA SER A 23 8.61 -19.72 12.25
C SER A 23 7.42 -18.95 11.65
N LEU A 24 7.51 -18.53 10.38
CA LEU A 24 6.46 -17.84 9.64
C LEU A 24 5.57 -18.79 8.81
N SER A 25 5.90 -20.08 8.77
CA SER A 25 5.13 -21.08 8.03
C SER A 25 3.69 -21.21 8.53
N ASP A 26 3.45 -20.95 9.81
CA ASP A 26 2.12 -20.90 10.43
C ASP A 26 1.25 -19.73 9.93
N PHE A 27 1.87 -18.65 9.44
CA PHE A 27 1.17 -17.45 8.99
C PHE A 27 0.59 -17.57 7.58
N ARG A 28 0.73 -18.71 6.87
CA ARG A 28 0.12 -18.97 5.54
C ARG A 28 0.19 -17.75 4.59
N ILE A 29 1.38 -17.15 4.49
CA ILE A 29 1.63 -16.04 3.56
C ILE A 29 1.51 -16.61 2.15
N ALA A 30 0.46 -16.20 1.44
CA ALA A 30 0.19 -16.63 0.07
C ALA A 30 0.98 -15.81 -0.95
N CYS A 31 1.32 -14.56 -0.60
CA CYS A 31 2.07 -13.65 -1.45
C CYS A 31 2.83 -12.65 -0.58
N TRP A 32 4.10 -12.41 -0.91
CA TRP A 32 4.87 -11.27 -0.44
C TRP A 32 5.38 -10.51 -1.66
N ARG A 33 5.12 -9.20 -1.71
CA ARG A 33 5.58 -8.34 -2.79
C ARG A 33 6.26 -7.09 -2.26
N ASN A 34 7.45 -6.81 -2.78
CA ASN A 34 8.13 -5.53 -2.59
C ASN A 34 7.70 -4.56 -3.70
N VAL A 35 6.82 -3.62 -3.37
CA VAL A 35 6.20 -2.65 -4.31
C VAL A 35 7.25 -1.76 -4.97
N HIS A 36 8.36 -1.49 -4.27
CA HIS A 36 9.45 -0.65 -4.78
C HIS A 36 10.70 -1.44 -5.22
N GLY A 37 10.58 -2.76 -5.33
CA GLY A 37 11.73 -3.64 -5.51
C GLY A 37 12.55 -3.83 -4.24
N ARG A 38 13.70 -4.48 -4.38
CA ARG A 38 14.56 -4.90 -3.26
C ARG A 38 15.98 -4.34 -3.37
N LEU A 39 16.51 -3.84 -2.25
CA LEU A 39 17.89 -3.40 -2.14
C LEU A 39 18.85 -4.58 -2.44
N GLY A 40 19.85 -4.33 -3.29
CA GLY A 40 20.77 -5.36 -3.77
C GLY A 40 20.26 -6.14 -5.00
N LYS A 41 19.16 -5.72 -5.61
CA LYS A 41 18.66 -6.21 -6.90
C LYS A 41 18.49 -5.05 -7.89
N ASP A 42 18.55 -5.33 -9.19
CA ASP A 42 18.64 -4.31 -10.26
C ASP A 42 17.31 -3.64 -10.65
N HIS A 43 16.37 -3.46 -9.72
CA HIS A 43 15.01 -3.03 -10.08
C HIS A 43 14.32 -2.11 -9.06
N ILE A 44 15.09 -1.31 -8.33
CA ILE A 44 14.54 -0.34 -7.37
C ILE A 44 13.66 0.71 -8.07
N ILE A 45 12.41 0.84 -7.62
CA ILE A 45 11.46 1.86 -8.07
C ILE A 45 11.41 3.00 -7.05
N PHE A 46 12.28 3.99 -7.22
CA PHE A 46 12.18 5.30 -6.55
C PHE A 46 11.68 6.38 -7.51
N GLY A 47 11.24 7.53 -6.99
CA GLY A 47 10.83 8.67 -7.83
C GLY A 47 9.54 9.34 -7.35
N ILE A 48 9.06 10.28 -8.16
CA ILE A 48 7.83 11.03 -7.89
C ILE A 48 6.60 10.29 -8.43
N ASP A 49 5.44 10.57 -7.83
CA ASP A 49 4.17 10.11 -8.37
C ASP A 49 3.81 10.96 -9.60
N MET A 50 3.53 10.30 -10.73
CA MET A 50 3.15 10.98 -11.97
C MET A 50 1.88 11.83 -11.81
N ASN A 51 0.99 11.47 -10.88
CA ASN A 51 -0.24 12.23 -10.63
C ASN A 51 0.02 13.58 -9.93
N GLN A 52 1.16 13.74 -9.26
CA GLN A 52 1.56 15.00 -8.63
C GLN A 52 2.17 16.00 -9.62
N LEU A 53 2.52 15.55 -10.83
CA LEU A 53 3.08 16.43 -11.84
C LEU A 53 2.01 17.40 -12.39
N PRO A 54 2.36 18.67 -12.63
CA PRO A 54 1.56 19.55 -13.48
C PRO A 54 1.30 18.93 -14.84
N ASN A 55 0.13 19.16 -15.44
CA ASN A 55 -0.25 18.54 -16.72
C ASN A 55 0.79 18.77 -17.84
N GLN A 56 1.41 19.96 -17.89
CA GLN A 56 2.46 20.29 -18.84
C GLN A 56 3.73 19.42 -18.70
N GLN A 57 3.98 18.88 -17.50
CA GLN A 57 5.13 18.03 -17.22
C GLN A 57 4.84 16.53 -17.42
N LYS A 58 3.56 16.12 -17.42
CA LYS A 58 3.15 14.72 -17.63
C LYS A 58 3.48 14.19 -19.03
N SER A 59 3.78 15.06 -19.99
CA SER A 59 4.21 14.69 -21.35
C SER A 59 5.68 14.99 -21.62
N ASN A 60 6.43 15.51 -20.65
CA ASN A 60 7.85 15.85 -20.85
C ASN A 60 8.73 14.61 -20.61
N PRO A 61 9.39 14.05 -21.64
CA PRO A 61 10.21 12.84 -21.50
C PRO A 61 11.35 12.99 -20.48
N ALA A 62 11.92 14.19 -20.36
CA ALA A 62 12.99 14.47 -19.41
C ALA A 62 12.54 14.38 -17.95
N VAL A 63 11.24 14.61 -17.68
CA VAL A 63 10.64 14.48 -16.35
C VAL A 63 10.12 13.06 -16.12
N LEU A 64 9.51 12.46 -17.14
CA LEU A 64 8.86 11.15 -17.04
C LEU A 64 9.79 10.05 -16.50
N GLN A 65 11.08 10.06 -16.88
CA GLN A 65 12.08 9.11 -16.39
C GLN A 65 12.27 9.08 -14.85
N PHE A 66 11.87 10.15 -14.16
CA PHE A 66 11.93 10.24 -12.70
C PHE A 66 10.62 9.85 -12.02
N THR A 67 9.58 9.48 -12.77
CA THR A 67 8.33 9.00 -12.22
C THR A 67 8.39 7.51 -11.91
N LYS A 68 7.74 7.09 -10.82
CA LYS A 68 7.59 5.67 -10.48
C LYS A 68 6.87 4.91 -11.62
N THR A 69 5.82 5.48 -12.20
CA THR A 69 5.05 4.91 -13.31
C THR A 69 5.93 4.54 -14.51
N TYR A 70 6.79 5.45 -14.95
CA TYR A 70 7.68 5.19 -16.08
C TYR A 70 8.71 4.09 -15.79
N ARG A 71 9.21 4.02 -14.55
CA ARG A 71 10.15 2.98 -14.14
C ARG A 71 9.51 1.59 -14.08
N VAL A 72 8.28 1.50 -13.56
CA VAL A 72 7.47 0.28 -13.64
C VAL A 72 7.24 -0.15 -15.08
N LEU A 73 6.92 0.79 -15.98
CA LEU A 73 6.77 0.51 -17.41
C LEU A 73 8.07 0.02 -18.06
N ARG A 74 9.22 0.62 -17.73
CA ARG A 74 10.51 0.15 -18.25
C ARG A 74 10.84 -1.26 -17.78
N GLN A 75 10.51 -1.58 -16.52
CA GLN A 75 10.74 -2.89 -15.94
C GLN A 75 9.82 -3.97 -16.54
N SER A 76 8.59 -3.64 -16.94
CA SER A 76 7.67 -4.62 -17.53
C SER A 76 8.14 -5.16 -18.88
N GLY A 77 9.03 -4.44 -19.58
CA GLY A 77 9.69 -4.89 -20.80
C GLY A 77 10.92 -5.77 -20.57
N ASP A 78 11.39 -5.91 -19.33
CA ASP A 78 12.57 -6.69 -18.99
C ASP A 78 12.22 -8.15 -18.66
N THR A 79 12.50 -9.02 -19.63
CA THR A 79 12.28 -10.47 -19.55
C THR A 79 13.05 -11.18 -18.42
N SER A 80 14.07 -10.55 -17.84
CA SER A 80 14.83 -11.09 -16.70
C SER A 80 14.10 -10.96 -15.35
N VAL A 81 13.04 -10.14 -15.28
CA VAL A 81 12.31 -9.81 -14.05
C VAL A 81 11.00 -10.62 -13.90
N LYS A 82 10.84 -11.70 -14.67
CA LYS A 82 9.57 -12.45 -14.75
C LYS A 82 9.08 -13.00 -13.40
N GLU A 83 9.97 -13.38 -12.50
CA GLU A 83 9.59 -13.98 -11.21
C GLU A 83 8.92 -12.98 -10.23
N GLU A 84 9.16 -11.67 -10.38
CA GLU A 84 8.57 -10.63 -9.52
C GLU A 84 7.46 -9.81 -10.22
N SER A 85 7.11 -10.21 -11.45
CA SER A 85 6.21 -9.46 -12.35
C SER A 85 4.70 -9.64 -12.10
N VAL A 86 4.32 -10.36 -11.05
CA VAL A 86 2.93 -10.49 -10.59
C VAL A 86 2.39 -9.08 -10.32
N GLY A 87 1.26 -8.67 -10.91
CA GLY A 87 0.67 -7.33 -10.77
C GLY A 87 0.17 -7.02 -9.34
N LEU A 88 0.07 -5.74 -8.93
CA LEU A 88 -0.17 -5.38 -7.50
C LEU A 88 -1.50 -5.91 -7.02
N LEU A 89 -2.44 -5.95 -7.96
CA LEU A 89 -3.81 -6.39 -7.78
C LEU A 89 -4.02 -7.80 -8.32
N GLU A 90 -2.96 -8.57 -8.60
CA GLU A 90 -3.06 -9.94 -9.08
C GLU A 90 -3.90 -10.85 -8.17
N PRO A 91 -3.82 -10.74 -6.82
CA PRO A 91 -4.69 -11.52 -5.94
C PRO A 91 -6.18 -11.33 -6.29
N TYR A 92 -6.59 -10.10 -6.55
CA TYR A 92 -7.97 -9.83 -6.98
C TYR A 92 -8.29 -10.34 -8.38
N ARG A 93 -7.28 -10.54 -9.23
CA ARG A 93 -7.42 -11.05 -10.60
C ARG A 93 -7.65 -12.55 -10.63
N ILE A 94 -7.08 -13.27 -9.65
CA ILE A 94 -7.30 -14.72 -9.43
C ILE A 94 -8.49 -15.02 -8.51
N GLY A 95 -9.31 -14.01 -8.19
CA GLY A 95 -10.57 -14.17 -7.45
C GLY A 95 -10.46 -14.05 -5.93
N GLU A 96 -9.33 -13.58 -5.39
CA GLU A 96 -9.24 -13.26 -3.96
C GLU A 96 -10.06 -12.01 -3.62
N ASN A 97 -10.73 -12.06 -2.47
CA ASN A 97 -11.44 -10.94 -1.89
C ASN A 97 -10.94 -10.69 -0.47
N PHE A 98 -10.78 -9.42 -0.11
CA PHE A 98 -10.21 -9.00 1.17
C PHE A 98 -11.24 -8.24 2.00
N ASN A 99 -11.68 -8.84 3.10
CA ASN A 99 -12.56 -8.17 4.07
C ASN A 99 -11.80 -7.18 4.97
N THR A 100 -10.47 -7.29 5.05
CA THR A 100 -9.64 -6.44 5.91
C THR A 100 -8.33 -6.13 5.22
N ILE A 101 -7.95 -4.85 5.20
CA ILE A 101 -6.63 -4.36 4.85
C ILE A 101 -6.00 -3.81 6.12
N LYS A 102 -4.77 -4.25 6.40
CA LYS A 102 -3.98 -3.79 7.54
C LYS A 102 -2.80 -2.97 7.02
N VAL A 103 -2.58 -1.81 7.61
CA VAL A 103 -1.49 -0.91 7.25
C VAL A 103 -0.65 -0.63 8.48
N TYR A 104 0.66 -0.84 8.37
CA TYR A 104 1.62 -0.58 9.43
C TYR A 104 2.79 0.22 8.87
N GLY A 105 3.19 1.26 9.60
CA GLY A 105 4.26 2.18 9.19
C GLY A 105 3.90 3.63 9.49
N HIS A 106 4.91 4.50 9.42
CA HIS A 106 4.80 5.90 9.83
C HIS A 106 4.53 6.87 8.68
N SER A 107 4.54 6.39 7.43
CA SER A 107 4.40 7.23 6.24
C SER A 107 3.33 6.69 5.30
N LEU A 108 2.16 7.33 5.31
CA LEU A 108 1.15 7.21 4.25
C LEU A 108 1.32 8.37 3.24
N GLY A 109 2.58 8.74 2.97
CA GLY A 109 2.92 9.94 2.21
C GLY A 109 2.37 9.95 0.78
N GLN A 110 2.26 11.16 0.21
CA GLN A 110 1.69 11.34 -1.13
C GLN A 110 2.44 10.57 -2.23
N ALA A 111 3.73 10.27 -2.05
CA ALA A 111 4.54 9.59 -3.05
C ALA A 111 4.05 8.17 -3.39
N ASP A 112 3.26 7.56 -2.50
CA ASP A 112 2.69 6.22 -2.67
C ASP A 112 1.16 6.22 -2.81
N TYR A 113 0.55 7.42 -2.85
CA TYR A 113 -0.89 7.59 -2.93
C TYR A 113 -1.50 6.81 -4.10
N SER A 114 -0.88 6.81 -5.29
CA SER A 114 -1.41 6.08 -6.45
C SER A 114 -1.55 4.57 -6.21
N TYR A 115 -0.72 3.96 -5.36
CA TYR A 115 -0.87 2.54 -5.00
C TYR A 115 -2.10 2.32 -4.11
N PHE A 116 -2.29 3.15 -3.08
CA PHE A 116 -3.48 3.10 -2.22
C PHE A 116 -4.75 3.35 -3.01
N LYS A 117 -4.76 4.37 -3.88
CA LYS A 117 -5.88 4.67 -4.77
C LYS A 117 -6.26 3.44 -5.61
N ALA A 118 -5.28 2.81 -6.28
CA ALA A 118 -5.54 1.64 -7.11
C ALA A 118 -6.14 0.46 -6.30
N ILE A 119 -5.68 0.26 -5.05
CA ILE A 119 -6.24 -0.74 -4.14
C ILE A 119 -7.68 -0.38 -3.77
N PHE A 120 -7.94 0.87 -3.37
CA PHE A 120 -9.27 1.34 -2.94
C PHE A 120 -10.29 1.33 -4.07
N ASP A 121 -9.89 1.72 -5.29
CA ASP A 121 -10.69 1.61 -6.50
C ASP A 121 -11.09 0.15 -6.75
N ARG A 122 -10.12 -0.78 -6.63
CA ARG A 122 -10.34 -2.21 -6.91
C ARG A 122 -11.35 -2.85 -5.97
N ILE A 123 -11.38 -2.43 -4.71
CA ILE A 123 -12.29 -3.01 -3.70
C ILE A 123 -13.63 -2.28 -3.58
N ASP A 124 -13.85 -1.18 -4.31
CA ASP A 124 -14.93 -0.23 -4.03
C ASP A 124 -14.98 0.12 -2.53
N LEU A 125 -13.99 0.84 -2.03
CA LEU A 125 -13.83 1.09 -0.59
C LEU A 125 -15.10 1.67 0.08
N TYR A 126 -15.86 2.50 -0.65
CA TYR A 126 -17.10 3.08 -0.13
C TYR A 126 -18.24 2.05 -0.06
N GLY A 127 -18.45 1.31 -1.16
CA GLY A 127 -19.57 0.37 -1.31
C GLY A 127 -19.33 -1.01 -0.70
N SER A 128 -18.07 -1.38 -0.44
CA SER A 128 -17.72 -2.66 0.16
C SER A 128 -17.78 -2.65 1.69
N ASN A 129 -17.74 -3.85 2.26
CA ASN A 129 -17.63 -4.09 3.70
C ASN A 129 -16.17 -4.19 4.18
N THR A 130 -15.20 -3.83 3.34
CA THR A 130 -13.78 -3.96 3.67
C THR A 130 -13.40 -2.99 4.79
N LYS A 131 -12.66 -3.51 5.78
CA LYS A 131 -12.10 -2.75 6.90
C LYS A 131 -10.70 -2.26 6.59
N LEU A 132 -10.39 -1.01 6.94
CA LEU A 132 -9.04 -0.45 6.96
C LEU A 132 -8.58 -0.30 8.41
N LEU A 133 -7.57 -1.07 8.78
CA LEU A 133 -6.97 -1.06 10.11
C LEU A 133 -5.54 -0.54 10.02
N PHE A 134 -5.29 0.60 10.65
CA PHE A 134 -3.97 1.20 10.74
C PHE A 134 -3.33 0.86 12.09
N TYR A 135 -2.01 0.70 12.08
CA TYR A 135 -1.25 0.33 13.25
C TYR A 135 -0.02 1.22 13.43
N PHE A 136 0.26 1.58 14.68
CA PHE A 136 1.49 2.25 15.10
C PHE A 136 2.14 1.43 16.24
N PRO A 137 3.47 1.40 16.35
CA PRO A 137 4.12 0.57 17.36
C PRO A 137 4.05 1.22 18.76
N SER A 138 3.91 0.38 19.79
CA SER A 138 3.75 0.82 21.18
C SER A 138 4.97 1.55 21.77
N ASP A 139 6.16 1.28 21.23
CA ASP A 139 7.41 1.93 21.62
C ASP A 139 7.62 3.30 20.94
N HIS A 140 6.78 3.67 19.96
CA HIS A 140 6.78 5.00 19.32
C HIS A 140 5.37 5.64 19.34
N PRO A 141 4.77 5.84 20.53
CA PRO A 141 3.39 6.33 20.65
C PRO A 141 3.19 7.75 20.11
N TYR A 142 4.27 8.54 20.05
CA TYR A 142 4.27 9.91 19.53
C TYR A 142 3.94 10.01 18.03
N ILE A 143 3.99 8.90 17.28
CA ILE A 143 3.64 8.88 15.84
C ILE A 143 2.12 8.92 15.64
N LYS A 144 1.33 8.56 16.67
CA LYS A 144 -0.13 8.43 16.61
C LYS A 144 -0.83 9.66 16.02
N ASP A 145 -0.50 10.85 16.49
CA ASP A 145 -1.16 12.09 16.04
C ASP A 145 -0.84 12.41 14.57
N GLY A 146 0.41 12.18 14.16
CA GLY A 146 0.81 12.31 12.76
C GLY A 146 0.07 11.32 11.85
N LEU A 147 -0.16 10.09 12.33
CA LEU A 147 -0.91 9.09 11.57
C LEU A 147 -2.39 9.47 11.39
N TYR A 148 -3.05 10.07 12.38
CA TYR A 148 -4.42 10.57 12.18
C TYR A 148 -4.49 11.57 11.04
N GLN A 149 -3.54 12.51 10.97
CA GLN A 149 -3.48 13.50 9.89
C GLN A 149 -3.22 12.84 8.54
N GLN A 150 -2.29 11.88 8.48
CA GLN A 150 -1.96 11.15 7.27
C GLN A 150 -3.12 10.28 6.76
N ILE A 151 -3.80 9.55 7.65
CA ILE A 151 -4.98 8.74 7.31
C ILE A 151 -6.11 9.63 6.79
N THR A 152 -6.35 10.76 7.46
CA THR A 152 -7.36 11.74 7.03
C THR A 152 -7.02 12.26 5.64
N GLY A 153 -5.78 12.70 5.42
CA GLY A 153 -5.33 13.18 4.09
C GLY A 153 -5.46 12.12 3.00
N LEU A 154 -5.09 10.86 3.30
CA LEU A 154 -5.22 9.74 2.37
C LEU A 154 -6.68 9.49 1.95
N LEU A 155 -7.60 9.42 2.91
CA LEU A 155 -9.01 9.15 2.64
C LEU A 155 -9.72 10.34 2.01
N THR A 156 -9.37 11.58 2.39
CA THR A 156 -9.88 12.80 1.75
C THR A 156 -9.44 12.86 0.29
N ALA A 157 -8.15 12.69 0.00
CA ALA A 157 -7.64 12.70 -1.37
C ALA A 157 -8.29 11.59 -2.23
N TYR A 158 -8.51 10.41 -1.65
CA TYR A 158 -9.24 9.34 -2.33
C TYR A 158 -10.70 9.72 -2.59
N GLY A 159 -11.42 10.24 -1.60
CA GLY A 159 -12.78 10.74 -1.75
C GLY A 159 -12.89 11.82 -2.84
N GLU A 160 -11.95 12.75 -2.90
CA GLU A 160 -11.85 13.79 -3.94
C GLU A 160 -11.60 13.22 -5.34
N SER A 161 -11.10 11.99 -5.45
CA SER A 161 -10.89 11.33 -6.73
C SER A 161 -12.11 10.52 -7.20
N MET A 162 -13.11 10.34 -6.35
CA MET A 162 -14.31 9.58 -6.68
C MET A 162 -15.21 10.35 -7.66
N PRO A 163 -15.89 9.67 -8.60
CA PRO A 163 -16.84 10.31 -9.52
C PRO A 163 -18.03 10.94 -8.78
N ASP A 164 -18.53 10.26 -7.75
CA ASP A 164 -19.62 10.74 -6.90
C ASP A 164 -19.01 11.52 -5.72
N ARG A 165 -19.13 12.86 -5.80
CA ARG A 165 -18.59 13.78 -4.79
C ARG A 165 -19.27 13.62 -3.44
N SER A 166 -20.58 13.38 -3.40
CA SER A 166 -21.30 13.21 -2.14
C SER A 166 -20.83 11.95 -1.41
N ARG A 167 -20.61 10.85 -2.14
CA ARG A 167 -19.99 9.64 -1.58
C ARG A 167 -18.55 9.89 -1.15
N GLY A 168 -17.77 10.60 -1.97
CA GLY A 168 -16.38 10.97 -1.65
C GLY A 168 -16.26 11.73 -0.33
N ASP A 169 -17.01 12.82 -0.19
CA ASP A 169 -17.00 13.71 0.98
C ASP A 169 -17.44 12.98 2.26
N ASN A 170 -18.36 12.02 2.13
CA ASN A 170 -18.89 11.24 3.26
C ASN A 170 -18.12 9.93 3.53
N LEU A 171 -17.08 9.61 2.76
CA LEU A 171 -16.41 8.30 2.82
C LEU A 171 -15.89 7.97 4.23
N MET A 172 -15.07 8.85 4.79
CA MET A 172 -14.43 8.62 6.09
C MET A 172 -15.48 8.52 7.20
N HIS A 173 -16.48 9.40 7.17
CA HIS A 173 -17.57 9.40 8.15
C HIS A 173 -18.37 8.09 8.10
N LYS A 174 -18.77 7.64 6.91
CA LYS A 174 -19.44 6.34 6.72
C LYS A 174 -18.60 5.18 7.26
N MET A 175 -17.32 5.13 6.93
CA MET A 175 -16.43 4.05 7.39
C MET A 175 -16.30 4.01 8.92
N LEU A 176 -16.28 5.16 9.58
CA LEU A 176 -16.26 5.26 11.04
C LEU A 176 -17.58 4.77 11.65
N LEU A 177 -18.73 5.22 11.14
CA LEU A 177 -20.05 4.78 11.60
C LEU A 177 -20.26 3.26 11.47
N GLU A 178 -19.69 2.66 10.43
CA GLU A 178 -19.78 1.22 10.18
C GLU A 178 -18.71 0.40 10.92
N GLY A 179 -17.84 1.05 11.72
CA GLY A 179 -16.75 0.37 12.42
C GLY A 179 -15.73 -0.30 11.49
N ARG A 180 -15.54 0.29 10.29
CA ARG A 180 -14.62 -0.21 9.25
C ARG A 180 -13.29 0.52 9.20
N LEU A 181 -13.13 1.64 9.91
CA LEU A 181 -11.87 2.37 10.00
C LEU A 181 -11.39 2.42 11.44
N ALA A 182 -10.15 2.03 11.70
CA ALA A 182 -9.54 2.15 13.03
C ALA A 182 -8.04 2.39 12.95
N LEU A 183 -7.52 3.11 13.94
CA LEU A 183 -6.09 3.20 14.26
C LEU A 183 -5.88 2.52 15.61
N SER A 184 -4.95 1.58 15.70
CA SER A 184 -4.69 0.81 16.92
C SER A 184 -3.20 0.71 17.19
N GLU A 185 -2.85 0.67 18.47
CA GLU A 185 -1.49 0.38 18.89
C GLU A 185 -1.17 -1.10 18.60
N LEU A 186 0.03 -1.35 18.10
CA LEU A 186 0.61 -2.68 17.97
C LEU A 186 1.67 -2.83 19.05
N ILE A 187 1.43 -3.76 19.98
CA ILE A 187 2.39 -4.09 21.03
C ILE A 187 3.62 -4.69 20.35
N VAL A 188 4.73 -3.98 20.45
CA VAL A 188 6.05 -4.50 20.08
C VAL A 188 6.58 -5.17 21.35
N PRO A 189 6.70 -6.52 21.39
CA PRO A 189 7.32 -7.17 22.53
C PRO A 189 8.75 -6.67 22.65
N ASP A 190 9.22 -6.48 23.89
CA ASP A 190 10.61 -6.13 24.12
C ASP A 190 11.48 -7.18 23.42
N LEU A 191 12.36 -6.70 22.53
CA LEU A 191 13.46 -7.51 22.01
C LEU A 191 14.51 -7.62 23.13
N GLU A 192 14.15 -8.24 24.26
CA GLU A 192 15.12 -8.53 25.32
C GLU A 192 15.97 -9.74 24.91
N SER A 193 17.22 -9.38 24.59
CA SER A 193 18.51 -10.12 24.54
C SER A 193 18.68 -11.24 23.51
#